data_AF-A0A1B0C3E6-F1
#
_entry.id   AF-A0A1B0C3E6-F1
#
_cell.length_a   1.000
_cell.length_b   1.000
_cell.length_c   1.000
_cell.angle_alpha   90.00
_cell.angle_beta   90.00
_cell.angle_gamma   90.00
#
_symmetry.space_group_name_H-M   'P 1'
#
loop_
_entity.id
_entity.type
_entity.pdbx_description
1 polymer ?
#
loop_
_entity_poly.entity_id
_entity_poly.type
_entity_poly.pdbx_seq_one_letter_code
_entity_poly.pdbx_strand_id
1 'polypeptide(L)'
;MPCLKHYKGQLRKDFFGDVAGLIGVHGKKWELFRQEVQQILLQPQIVKKYVSPLNDIATEFMARIHEMRDENQELPANFLHELYKWALESVGFIALDTRLGCLTPTGSEDSQKIIDSISTFFWAVPELELRMPLWRFYATKTYKSFIQALDDFTEISMKNIDRTMNSAANLNKNRIEANISIIERLVHKTGNRKLAAVLALDLFLVGVDTTSVAAASTIYQLARNPLKQEKLYKELKTVFPQNEAEINQYALQLLPYLKACVKETLRMYPVVIANGRSLQSDAVINNYCIPKGVVISY
;
A
#
# COMPACT_ATOMS: atom_id res chain seq x y z
N MET A 1 -12.37 -4.23 -12.02
CA MET A 1 -12.45 -2.76 -11.91
C MET A 1 -12.71 -2.09 -13.27
N PRO A 2 -13.93 -2.22 -13.83
CA PRO A 2 -14.35 -1.45 -15.00
C PRO A 2 -14.16 0.06 -14.93
N CYS A 3 -14.38 0.71 -13.79
CA CYS A 3 -14.26 2.17 -13.67
C CYS A 3 -12.79 2.60 -13.80
N LEU A 4 -11.88 1.95 -13.05
CA LEU A 4 -10.44 2.21 -13.15
C LEU A 4 -9.89 1.91 -14.56
N LYS A 5 -10.38 0.85 -15.21
CA LYS A 5 -10.03 0.52 -16.60
C LYS A 5 -10.46 1.62 -17.58
N HIS A 6 -11.66 2.19 -17.38
CA HIS A 6 -12.14 3.31 -18.19
C HIS A 6 -11.30 4.58 -17.96
N TYR A 7 -11.00 4.91 -16.69
CA TYR A 7 -10.12 6.02 -16.33
C TYR A 7 -8.75 5.94 -17.03
N LYS A 8 -8.02 4.84 -16.82
CA LYS A 8 -6.67 4.65 -17.38
C LYS A 8 -6.66 4.49 -18.91
N GLY A 9 -7.65 3.78 -19.46
CA GLY A 9 -7.66 3.38 -20.87
C GLY A 9 -8.34 4.35 -21.84
N GLN A 10 -9.24 5.19 -21.35
CA GLN A 10 -10.04 6.10 -22.18
C GLN A 10 -9.88 7.56 -21.74
N LEU A 11 -10.17 7.88 -20.47
CA LEU A 11 -10.24 9.27 -20.01
C LEU A 11 -8.87 9.94 -19.85
N ARG A 12 -7.89 9.20 -19.33
CA ARG A 12 -6.49 9.64 -19.12
C ARG A 12 -5.51 8.82 -19.95
N LYS A 13 -5.94 8.43 -21.15
CA LYS A 13 -5.13 7.60 -22.07
C LYS A 13 -3.82 8.31 -22.45
N ASP A 14 -3.84 9.63 -22.55
CA ASP A 14 -2.69 10.50 -22.76
C ASP A 14 -1.63 10.34 -21.65
N PHE A 15 -2.06 10.28 -20.40
CA PHE A 15 -1.17 10.01 -19.27
C PHE A 15 -0.77 8.52 -19.24
N PHE A 16 -1.71 7.60 -19.06
CA PHE A 16 -1.38 6.19 -18.82
C PHE A 16 -0.80 5.49 -20.04
N GLY A 17 -1.35 5.66 -21.24
CA GLY A 17 -0.83 5.13 -22.50
C GLY A 17 -0.32 3.68 -22.42
N ASP A 18 1.00 3.50 -22.52
CA ASP A 18 1.68 2.20 -22.38
C ASP A 18 2.15 1.88 -20.96
N VAL A 19 2.11 2.88 -20.06
CA VAL A 19 2.47 2.81 -18.64
C VAL A 19 1.17 2.77 -17.82
N ALA A 20 0.35 1.75 -18.04
CA ALA A 20 -0.97 1.67 -17.39
C ALA A 20 -0.93 1.11 -15.96
N GLY A 21 0.24 0.62 -15.50
CA GLY A 21 0.42 0.07 -14.17
C GLY A 21 0.09 -1.42 -14.05
N LEU A 22 -0.02 -1.87 -12.81
CA LEU A 22 -0.32 -3.24 -12.40
C LEU A 22 -1.80 -3.49 -12.19
N ILE A 23 -2.56 -2.46 -11.77
CA ILE A 23 -3.97 -2.62 -11.38
C ILE A 23 -4.90 -2.33 -12.57
N GLY A 24 -5.75 -3.30 -12.90
CA GLY A 24 -6.72 -3.19 -14.00
C GLY A 24 -6.12 -3.36 -15.41
N VAL A 25 -4.87 -3.84 -15.50
CA VAL A 25 -4.12 -4.02 -16.75
C VAL A 25 -3.72 -5.48 -16.92
N HIS A 26 -3.69 -5.97 -18.17
CA HIS A 26 -3.36 -7.35 -18.51
C HIS A 26 -2.45 -7.43 -19.74
N GLY A 27 -1.91 -8.63 -20.01
CA GLY A 27 -1.11 -8.90 -21.21
C GLY A 27 0.24 -8.19 -21.22
N LYS A 28 0.74 -7.86 -22.42
CA LYS A 28 2.11 -7.36 -22.60
C LYS A 28 2.39 -6.05 -21.87
N LYS A 29 1.40 -5.15 -21.79
CA LYS A 29 1.53 -3.89 -21.03
C LYS A 29 1.78 -4.13 -19.54
N TRP A 30 1.03 -5.06 -18.95
CA TRP A 30 1.23 -5.47 -17.56
C TRP A 30 2.58 -6.14 -17.36
N GLU A 31 2.97 -7.03 -18.28
CA GLU A 31 4.25 -7.76 -18.21
C GLU A 31 5.45 -6.80 -18.24
N LEU A 32 5.47 -5.86 -19.19
CA LEU A 32 6.53 -4.87 -19.32
C LEU A 32 6.62 -3.99 -18.06
N PHE A 33 5.49 -3.45 -17.61
CA PHE A 33 5.46 -2.64 -16.39
C PHE A 33 5.94 -3.45 -15.18
N ARG A 34 5.49 -4.71 -15.04
CA ARG A 34 5.87 -5.61 -13.95
C ARG A 34 7.37 -5.90 -13.94
N GLN A 35 7.97 -6.16 -15.10
CA GLN A 35 9.40 -6.43 -15.24
C GLN A 35 10.24 -5.25 -14.75
N GLU A 36 9.84 -4.01 -15.07
CA GLU A 36 10.54 -2.80 -14.61
C GLU A 36 10.48 -2.63 -13.10
N VAL A 37 9.28 -2.73 -12.50
CA VAL A 37 9.08 -2.41 -11.08
C VAL A 37 9.48 -3.55 -10.13
N GLN A 38 9.30 -4.82 -10.53
CA GLN A 38 9.55 -5.96 -9.66
C GLN A 38 11.02 -6.05 -9.23
N GLN A 39 11.94 -5.71 -10.14
CA GLN A 39 13.37 -5.73 -9.87
C GLN A 39 13.80 -4.66 -8.87
N ILE A 40 12.94 -3.70 -8.53
CA ILE A 40 13.26 -2.65 -7.55
C ILE A 40 12.49 -2.88 -6.26
N LEU A 41 11.19 -3.18 -6.37
CA LEU A 41 10.32 -3.31 -5.19
C LEU A 41 10.54 -4.58 -4.39
N LEU A 42 10.75 -5.71 -5.07
CA LEU A 42 10.71 -7.03 -4.42
C LEU A 42 12.10 -7.57 -4.05
N GLN A 43 13.16 -6.79 -4.27
CA GLN A 43 14.50 -7.20 -3.87
C GLN A 43 14.65 -7.11 -2.33
N PRO A 44 14.98 -8.22 -1.64
CA PRO A 44 15.12 -8.20 -0.19
C PRO A 44 16.11 -7.14 0.30
N GLN A 45 17.18 -6.88 -0.44
CA GLN A 45 18.19 -5.87 -0.07
C GLN A 45 17.65 -4.44 -0.06
N ILE A 46 16.65 -4.15 -0.91
CA ILE A 46 16.00 -2.83 -0.96
C ILE A 46 15.00 -2.71 0.19
N VAL A 47 14.19 -3.75 0.43
CA VAL A 47 13.20 -3.77 1.52
C VAL A 47 13.84 -3.52 2.89
N LYS A 48 15.04 -4.07 3.13
CA LYS A 48 15.79 -3.87 4.39
C LYS A 48 16.01 -2.41 4.77
N LYS A 49 16.19 -1.55 3.78
CA LYS A 49 16.50 -0.13 4.00
C LYS A 49 15.31 0.64 4.55
N TYR A 50 14.11 0.12 4.33
CA TYR A 50 12.88 0.70 4.82
C TYR A 50 12.58 0.29 6.27
N VAL A 51 13.32 -0.63 6.88
CA VAL A 51 13.08 -1.05 8.27
C VAL A 51 13.19 0.13 9.24
N SER A 52 14.28 0.91 9.16
CA SER A 52 14.48 2.05 10.05
C SER A 52 13.45 3.16 9.84
N PRO A 53 13.21 3.67 8.61
CA PRO A 53 12.19 4.71 8.41
C PRO A 53 10.77 4.27 8.78
N LEU A 54 10.41 3.01 8.53
CA LEU A 54 9.11 2.47 8.96
C LEU A 54 9.04 2.32 10.48
N ASN A 55 10.15 2.02 11.14
CA ASN A 55 10.23 2.00 12.60
C ASN A 55 10.04 3.41 13.20
N ASP A 56 10.57 4.44 12.56
CA ASP A 56 10.35 5.83 12.99
C ASP A 56 8.86 6.19 12.91
N ILE A 57 8.21 5.86 11.78
CA ILE A 57 6.75 6.04 11.60
C ILE A 57 5.97 5.23 12.64
N ALA A 58 6.37 4.00 12.93
CA ALA A 58 5.74 3.18 13.96
C ALA A 58 5.92 3.78 15.37
N THR A 59 7.09 4.36 15.66
CA THR A 59 7.38 5.01 16.95
C THR A 59 6.52 6.25 17.14
N GLU A 60 6.39 7.10 16.12
CA GLU A 60 5.47 8.24 16.13
C GLU A 60 4.02 7.79 16.31
N PHE A 61 3.61 6.70 15.65
CA PHE A 61 2.28 6.14 15.82
C PHE A 61 2.04 5.62 17.24
N MET A 62 3.05 5.00 17.87
CA MET A 62 2.98 4.57 19.27
C MET A 62 2.83 5.76 20.22
N ALA A 63 3.56 6.86 20.00
CA ALA A 63 3.40 8.09 20.78
C ALA A 63 1.96 8.63 20.66
N ARG A 64 1.42 8.66 19.45
CA ARG A 64 0.03 9.06 19.19
C ARG A 64 -0.99 8.13 19.87
N ILE A 65 -0.76 6.82 19.87
CA ILE A 65 -1.59 5.86 20.62
C ILE A 65 -1.61 6.23 22.11
N HIS A 66 -0.47 6.58 22.70
CA HIS A 66 -0.42 6.98 24.11
C HIS A 66 -1.21 8.28 24.38
N GLU A 67 -1.14 9.26 23.49
CA GLU A 67 -1.89 10.52 23.60
C GLU A 67 -3.40 10.35 23.44
N MET A 68 -3.85 9.37 22.65
CA MET A 68 -5.28 9.13 22.38
C MET A 68 -6.00 8.33 23.47
N ARG A 69 -5.27 7.78 24.45
CA ARG A 69 -5.88 6.98 25.51
C ARG A 69 -6.69 7.87 26.44
N ASP A 70 -7.88 7.39 26.80
CA ASP A 70 -8.68 8.02 27.83
C ASP A 70 -8.17 7.71 29.25
N GLU A 71 -8.91 8.17 30.27
CA GLU A 71 -8.59 7.94 31.67
C GLU A 71 -8.54 6.45 32.04
N ASN A 72 -9.25 5.59 31.30
CA ASN A 72 -9.29 4.13 31.49
C ASN A 72 -8.19 3.40 30.72
N GLN A 73 -7.27 4.11 30.06
CA GLN A 73 -6.27 3.56 29.15
C GLN A 73 -6.87 2.89 27.90
N GLU A 74 -8.09 3.26 27.52
CA GLU A 74 -8.78 2.73 26.36
C GLU A 74 -8.56 3.61 25.13
N LEU A 75 -8.49 2.96 23.96
CA LEU A 75 -8.42 3.64 22.67
C LEU A 75 -9.83 3.98 22.17
N PRO A 76 -9.98 5.02 21.33
CA PRO A 76 -11.28 5.41 20.81
C PRO A 76 -11.91 4.31 19.96
N ALA A 77 -13.25 4.25 19.95
CA ALA A 77 -14.01 3.21 19.24
C ALA A 77 -13.71 3.13 17.73
N ASN A 78 -13.26 4.23 17.12
CA ASN A 78 -12.89 4.33 15.71
C ASN A 78 -11.37 4.15 15.47
N PHE A 79 -10.64 3.46 16.36
CA PHE A 79 -9.19 3.27 16.27
C PHE A 79 -8.69 2.71 14.92
N LEU A 80 -9.53 1.97 14.18
CA LEU A 80 -9.21 1.53 12.82
C LEU A 80 -8.86 2.71 11.89
N HIS A 81 -9.49 3.88 12.07
CA HIS A 81 -9.17 5.11 11.35
C HIS A 81 -7.72 5.56 11.57
N GLU A 82 -7.18 5.36 12.76
CA GLU A 82 -5.80 5.72 13.08
C GLU A 82 -4.81 4.71 12.47
N LEU A 83 -5.19 3.43 12.37
CA LEU A 83 -4.43 2.43 11.60
C LEU A 83 -4.41 2.74 10.10
N TYR A 84 -5.49 3.30 9.54
CA TYR A 84 -5.49 3.79 8.16
C TYR A 84 -4.47 4.91 7.96
N LYS A 85 -4.38 5.88 8.88
CA LYS A 85 -3.38 6.96 8.83
C LYS A 85 -1.95 6.42 8.92
N TRP A 86 -1.70 5.46 9.82
CA TRP A 86 -0.40 4.79 9.94
C TRP A 86 0.00 4.06 8.66
N ALA A 87 -0.92 3.28 8.08
CA ALA A 87 -0.68 2.57 6.83
C ALA A 87 -0.46 3.55 5.67
N LEU A 88 -1.21 4.65 5.64
CA LEU A 88 -1.07 5.71 4.65
C LEU A 88 0.29 6.41 4.72
N GLU A 89 0.75 6.77 5.92
CA GLU A 89 2.08 7.35 6.13
C GLU A 89 3.19 6.38 5.68
N SER A 90 3.06 5.10 6.05
CA SER A 90 4.02 4.05 5.73
C SER A 90 4.11 3.77 4.22
N VAL A 91 2.96 3.60 3.56
CA VAL A 91 2.88 3.38 2.12
C VAL A 91 3.31 4.64 1.37
N GLY A 92 2.92 5.82 1.85
CA GLY A 92 3.31 7.08 1.23
C GLY A 92 4.79 7.35 1.28
N PHE A 93 5.45 7.02 2.39
CA PHE A 93 6.89 7.08 2.48
C PHE A 93 7.57 6.12 1.47
N ILE A 94 7.10 4.88 1.35
CA ILE A 94 7.64 3.92 0.37
C ILE A 94 7.39 4.38 -1.08
N ALA A 95 6.21 4.92 -1.35
CA ALA A 95 5.72 5.23 -2.69
C ALA A 95 6.21 6.58 -3.23
N LEU A 96 6.49 7.56 -2.36
CA LEU A 96 6.86 8.94 -2.75
C LEU A 96 8.14 9.44 -2.08
N ASP A 97 8.78 8.64 -1.22
CA ASP A 97 9.96 9.03 -0.44
C ASP A 97 9.77 10.31 0.38
N THR A 98 8.53 10.54 0.82
CA THR A 98 8.11 11.78 1.47
C THR A 98 7.23 11.44 2.67
N ARG A 99 7.49 12.10 3.80
CA ARG A 99 6.61 12.06 4.98
C ARG A 99 5.34 12.83 4.65
N LEU A 100 4.20 12.14 4.70
CA LEU A 100 2.91 12.75 4.41
C LEU A 100 2.39 13.53 5.61
N GLY A 101 2.85 13.28 6.83
CA GLY A 101 2.32 13.99 8.02
C GLY A 101 0.87 13.58 8.33
N CYS A 102 0.47 12.35 8.01
CA CYS A 102 -0.84 11.82 8.36
C CYS A 102 -1.00 11.56 9.87
N LEU A 103 0.12 11.50 10.60
CA LEU A 103 0.16 11.24 12.05
C LEU A 103 0.25 12.52 12.89
N THR A 104 0.55 13.68 12.28
CA THR A 104 0.66 14.95 13.00
C THR A 104 -0.73 15.57 13.22
N PRO A 105 -0.97 16.27 14.35
CA PRO A 105 -2.24 16.98 14.60
C PRO A 105 -2.49 18.10 13.59
N THR A 106 -1.42 18.74 13.12
CA THR A 106 -1.41 19.74 12.06
C THR A 106 -0.89 19.07 10.78
N GLY A 107 -1.80 18.58 9.94
CA GLY A 107 -1.47 18.11 8.60
C GLY A 107 -1.13 19.28 7.66
N SER A 108 -0.36 19.04 6.59
CA SER A 108 -0.22 20.02 5.51
C SER A 108 -1.45 19.96 4.58
N GLU A 109 -1.72 21.03 3.84
CA GLU A 109 -2.83 21.08 2.87
C GLU A 109 -2.71 19.96 1.82
N ASP A 110 -1.50 19.72 1.31
CA ASP A 110 -1.21 18.63 0.36
C ASP A 110 -1.49 17.25 0.98
N SER A 111 -1.15 17.07 2.25
CA SER A 111 -1.38 15.82 3.00
C SER A 111 -2.87 15.51 3.16
N GLN A 112 -3.65 16.52 3.52
CA GLN A 112 -5.09 16.38 3.67
C GLN A 112 -5.74 16.04 2.33
N LYS A 113 -5.28 16.70 1.25
CA LYS A 113 -5.77 16.41 -0.11
C LYS A 113 -5.50 14.96 -0.54
N ILE A 114 -4.33 14.39 -0.21
CA ILE A 114 -4.01 12.97 -0.44
C ILE A 114 -4.96 12.06 0.37
N ILE A 115 -5.12 12.34 1.67
CA ILE A 115 -5.98 11.57 2.57
C ILE A 115 -7.43 11.56 2.04
N ASP A 116 -7.95 12.72 1.66
CA ASP A 116 -9.31 12.89 1.17
C ASP A 116 -9.52 12.18 -0.18
N SER A 117 -8.53 12.28 -1.08
CA SER A 117 -8.57 11.61 -2.38
C SER A 117 -8.60 10.08 -2.22
N ILE A 118 -7.74 9.53 -1.37
CA ILE A 118 -7.67 8.10 -1.11
C ILE A 118 -8.95 7.60 -0.43
N SER A 119 -9.44 8.34 0.57
CA SER A 119 -10.70 8.01 1.24
C SER A 119 -11.87 8.03 0.25
N THR A 120 -11.95 9.06 -0.59
CA THR A 120 -12.99 9.18 -1.64
C THR A 120 -12.92 8.02 -2.62
N PHE A 121 -11.71 7.63 -3.06
CA PHE A 121 -11.52 6.46 -3.91
C PHE A 121 -12.10 5.20 -3.26
N PHE A 122 -11.72 4.89 -2.01
CA PHE A 122 -12.16 3.67 -1.34
C PHE A 122 -13.68 3.64 -1.13
N TRP A 123 -14.30 4.75 -0.74
CA TRP A 123 -15.76 4.82 -0.57
C TRP A 123 -16.52 4.72 -1.89
N ALA A 124 -15.93 5.17 -3.00
CA ALA A 124 -16.55 5.11 -4.32
C ALA A 124 -16.44 3.73 -4.98
N VAL A 125 -15.39 2.94 -4.68
CA VAL A 125 -15.15 1.63 -5.31
C VAL A 125 -16.34 0.66 -5.16
N PRO A 126 -16.94 0.44 -3.97
CA PRO A 126 -18.07 -0.48 -3.84
C PRO A 126 -19.27 -0.09 -4.72
N GLU A 127 -19.54 1.21 -4.84
CA GLU A 127 -20.63 1.71 -5.69
C GLU A 127 -20.30 1.56 -7.18
N LEU A 128 -19.10 1.94 -7.59
CA LEU A 128 -18.74 2.03 -9.02
C LEU A 128 -18.30 0.69 -9.64
N GLU A 129 -17.73 -0.20 -8.83
CA GLU A 129 -17.11 -1.44 -9.30
C GLU A 129 -17.95 -2.70 -9.00
N LEU A 130 -18.78 -2.68 -7.94
CA LEU A 130 -19.57 -3.85 -7.53
C LEU A 130 -21.07 -3.72 -7.79
N ARG A 131 -21.62 -2.50 -7.90
CA ARG A 131 -23.04 -2.29 -8.22
C ARG A 131 -23.27 -2.16 -9.73
N MET A 132 -24.54 -1.99 -10.11
CA MET A 132 -24.95 -1.74 -11.49
C MET A 132 -24.19 -0.51 -12.05
N PRO A 133 -23.57 -0.60 -13.24
CA PRO A 133 -22.63 0.41 -13.74
C PRO A 133 -23.35 1.61 -14.37
N LEU A 134 -24.17 2.31 -13.59
CA LEU A 134 -24.96 3.48 -14.00
C LEU A 134 -24.09 4.63 -14.53
N TRP A 135 -22.86 4.71 -14.02
CA TRP A 135 -21.84 5.67 -14.46
C TRP A 135 -21.49 5.57 -15.96
N ARG A 136 -21.78 4.43 -16.62
CA ARG A 136 -21.58 4.26 -18.06
C ARG A 136 -22.61 5.03 -18.91
N PHE A 137 -23.78 5.31 -18.34
CA PHE A 137 -24.85 6.02 -19.02
C PHE A 137 -24.89 7.51 -18.66
N TYR A 138 -24.60 7.83 -17.38
CA TYR A 138 -24.56 9.20 -16.89
C TYR A 138 -23.47 9.36 -15.83
N ALA A 139 -22.70 10.44 -15.90
CA ALA A 139 -21.63 10.73 -14.96
C ALA A 139 -22.22 11.07 -13.57
N THR A 140 -22.38 10.06 -12.71
CA THR A 140 -22.88 10.19 -11.34
C THR A 140 -21.96 11.07 -10.49
N LYS A 141 -22.47 11.60 -9.38
CA LYS A 141 -21.66 12.37 -8.42
C LYS A 141 -20.47 11.53 -7.91
N THR A 142 -20.72 10.27 -7.53
CA THR A 142 -19.69 9.33 -7.07
C THR A 142 -18.64 9.06 -8.15
N TYR A 143 -19.04 8.93 -9.42
CA TYR A 143 -18.10 8.78 -10.53
C TYR A 143 -17.24 10.03 -10.72
N LYS A 144 -17.83 11.22 -10.70
CA LYS A 144 -17.09 12.48 -10.82
C LYS A 144 -16.08 12.66 -9.68
N SER A 145 -16.47 12.40 -8.44
CA SER A 145 -15.56 12.48 -7.28
C SER A 145 -14.45 11.43 -7.34
N PHE A 146 -14.74 10.22 -7.82
CA PHE A 146 -13.74 9.17 -8.04
C PHE A 146 -12.69 9.58 -9.05
N ILE A 147 -13.10 10.16 -10.19
CA ILE A 147 -12.18 10.64 -11.22
C ILE A 147 -11.33 11.79 -10.69
N GLN A 148 -11.96 12.77 -10.02
CA GLN A 148 -11.25 13.90 -9.42
C GLN A 148 -10.19 13.43 -8.41
N ALA A 149 -10.53 12.49 -7.53
CA ALA A 149 -9.59 11.92 -6.57
C ALA A 149 -8.39 11.24 -7.23
N LEU A 150 -8.60 10.51 -8.34
CA LEU A 150 -7.49 9.89 -9.08
C LEU A 150 -6.60 10.92 -9.80
N ASP A 151 -7.20 11.99 -10.33
CA ASP A 151 -6.47 13.09 -10.96
C ASP A 151 -5.64 13.87 -9.94
N ASP A 152 -6.26 14.26 -8.82
CA ASP A 152 -5.58 14.94 -7.70
C ASP A 152 -4.40 14.11 -7.21
N PHE A 153 -4.61 12.80 -7.04
CA PHE A 153 -3.55 11.89 -6.62
C PHE A 153 -2.41 11.82 -7.65
N THR A 154 -2.74 11.73 -8.95
CA THR A 154 -1.75 11.65 -10.02
C THR A 154 -0.92 12.95 -10.09
N GLU A 155 -1.57 14.10 -9.96
CA GLU A 155 -0.92 15.41 -9.90
C GLU A 155 0.04 15.51 -8.72
N ILE A 156 -0.43 15.17 -7.51
CA ILE A 156 0.38 15.23 -6.29
C ILE A 156 1.56 14.26 -6.38
N SER A 157 1.36 13.06 -6.93
CA SER A 157 2.45 12.09 -7.11
C SER A 157 3.52 12.62 -8.07
N MET A 158 3.10 13.21 -9.19
CA MET A 158 4.04 13.84 -10.14
C MET A 158 4.81 14.98 -9.48
N LYS A 159 4.13 15.88 -8.75
CA LYS A 159 4.75 16.98 -8.01
C LYS A 159 5.80 16.49 -7.01
N ASN A 160 5.50 15.43 -6.26
CA ASN A 160 6.45 14.85 -5.30
C ASN A 160 7.62 14.17 -5.98
N ILE A 161 7.39 13.41 -7.06
CA ILE A 161 8.47 12.78 -7.83
C ILE A 161 9.39 13.84 -8.44
N ASP A 162 8.85 14.90 -9.03
CA ASP A 162 9.66 15.99 -9.58
C ASP A 162 10.46 16.69 -8.47
N ARG A 163 9.88 16.92 -7.30
CA ARG A 163 10.60 17.46 -6.13
C ARG A 163 11.76 16.55 -5.72
N THR A 164 11.52 15.25 -5.56
CA THR A 164 12.56 14.28 -5.18
C THR A 164 13.67 14.23 -6.22
N MET A 165 13.33 14.17 -7.51
CA MET A 165 14.32 14.14 -8.59
C MET A 165 15.13 15.45 -8.69
N ASN A 166 14.51 16.62 -8.47
CA ASN A 166 15.21 17.90 -8.49
C ASN A 166 16.13 18.05 -7.27
N SER A 167 15.70 17.64 -6.08
CA SER A 167 16.54 17.61 -4.88
C SER A 167 17.72 16.64 -5.03
N ALA A 168 17.50 15.49 -5.66
CA ALA A 168 18.57 14.53 -5.96
C ALA A 168 19.57 15.07 -6.99
N ALA A 169 19.15 15.89 -7.96
CA ALA A 169 20.05 16.54 -8.91
C ALA A 169 20.92 17.63 -8.26
N ASN A 170 20.39 18.33 -7.25
CA ASN A 170 21.11 19.39 -6.54
C ASN A 170 22.09 18.87 -5.47
N LEU A 171 21.86 17.67 -4.94
CA LEU A 171 22.77 17.00 -4.02
C LEU A 171 23.80 16.20 -4.83
N ASN A 172 25.06 16.67 -4.83
CA ASN A 172 26.22 16.10 -5.52
C ASN A 172 26.20 14.56 -5.80
N LYS A 173 26.79 14.18 -6.95
CA LYS A 173 27.06 12.83 -7.52
C LYS A 173 27.61 11.73 -6.57
N ASN A 174 27.83 12.01 -5.29
CA ASN A 174 28.34 11.09 -4.28
C ASN A 174 27.25 10.46 -3.39
N ARG A 175 25.96 10.55 -3.76
CA ARG A 175 24.95 9.67 -3.14
C ARG A 175 25.27 8.24 -3.54
N ILE A 176 25.79 7.46 -2.57
CA ILE A 176 26.00 6.03 -2.71
C ILE A 176 24.69 5.44 -3.22
N GLU A 177 24.74 4.62 -4.27
CA GLU A 177 23.62 3.86 -4.83
C GLU A 177 22.81 3.11 -3.74
N ALA A 178 23.38 2.93 -2.56
CA ALA A 178 22.75 2.38 -1.37
C ALA A 178 21.64 3.26 -0.76
N ASN A 179 21.66 4.59 -0.88
CA ASN A 179 20.75 5.49 -0.13
C ASN A 179 19.62 6.11 -0.95
N ILE A 180 19.49 5.76 -2.23
CA ILE A 180 18.40 6.24 -3.09
C ILE A 180 17.11 5.43 -2.83
N SER A 181 15.96 6.12 -2.83
CA SER A 181 14.64 5.53 -2.61
C SER A 181 14.15 4.70 -3.80
N ILE A 182 13.07 3.95 -3.61
CA ILE A 182 12.44 3.13 -4.67
C ILE A 182 12.08 3.99 -5.88
N ILE A 183 11.52 5.18 -5.66
CA ILE A 183 11.16 6.08 -6.77
C ILE A 183 12.39 6.62 -7.48
N GLU A 184 13.42 7.05 -6.75
CA GLU A 184 14.67 7.54 -7.33
C GLU A 184 15.32 6.42 -8.15
N ARG A 185 15.44 5.20 -7.62
CA ARG A 185 15.95 4.02 -8.34
C ARG A 185 15.20 3.77 -9.63
N LEU A 186 13.88 3.83 -9.57
CA LEU A 186 13.03 3.55 -10.70
C LEU A 186 13.20 4.60 -11.79
N VAL A 187 13.23 5.87 -11.43
CA VAL A 187 13.46 6.96 -12.40
C VAL A 187 14.88 6.91 -12.94
N HIS A 188 15.89 6.65 -12.12
CA HIS A 188 17.28 6.52 -12.59
C HIS A 188 17.48 5.36 -13.56
N LYS A 189 16.86 4.20 -13.30
CA LYS A 189 17.00 3.01 -14.14
C LYS A 189 16.21 3.13 -15.45
N THR A 190 15.00 3.70 -15.40
CA THR A 190 14.07 3.71 -16.54
C THR A 190 14.04 5.03 -17.30
N GLY A 191 14.54 6.11 -16.72
CA GLY A 191 14.37 7.48 -17.22
C GLY A 191 12.92 7.98 -17.20
N ASN A 192 11.98 7.23 -16.58
CA ASN A 192 10.55 7.44 -16.75
C ASN A 192 9.85 7.84 -15.44
N ARG A 193 9.71 9.16 -15.23
CA ARG A 193 9.00 9.72 -14.06
C ARG A 193 7.54 9.30 -13.99
N LYS A 194 6.89 9.18 -15.14
CA LYS A 194 5.49 8.74 -15.24
C LYS A 194 5.30 7.33 -14.71
N LEU A 195 6.25 6.44 -14.98
CA LEU A 195 6.24 5.07 -14.46
C LEU A 195 6.29 5.06 -12.92
N ALA A 196 7.12 5.91 -12.32
CA ALA A 196 7.14 6.08 -10.87
C ALA A 196 5.81 6.62 -10.31
N ALA A 197 5.18 7.60 -10.97
CA ALA A 197 3.89 8.14 -10.53
C ALA A 197 2.76 7.10 -10.60
N VAL A 198 2.72 6.32 -11.68
CA VAL A 198 1.74 5.23 -11.85
C VAL A 198 1.98 4.13 -10.82
N LEU A 199 3.24 3.81 -10.52
CA LEU A 199 3.54 2.86 -9.45
C LEU A 199 3.10 3.38 -8.09
N ALA A 200 3.36 4.65 -7.78
CA ALA A 200 2.92 5.26 -6.53
C ALA A 200 1.40 5.14 -6.41
N LEU A 201 0.65 5.56 -7.44
CA LEU A 201 -0.81 5.38 -7.48
C LEU A 201 -1.21 3.94 -7.17
N ASP A 202 -0.68 2.97 -7.89
CA ASP A 202 -1.03 1.56 -7.67
C ASP A 202 -0.71 1.10 -6.22
N LEU A 203 0.40 1.55 -5.62
CA LEU A 203 0.76 1.23 -4.23
C LEU A 203 -0.23 1.83 -3.23
N PHE A 204 -0.70 3.06 -3.43
CA PHE A 204 -1.70 3.65 -2.54
C PHE A 204 -3.07 2.99 -2.69
N LEU A 205 -3.49 2.71 -3.93
CA LEU A 205 -4.80 2.10 -4.20
C LEU A 205 -4.98 0.73 -3.53
N VAL A 206 -3.90 -0.02 -3.33
CA VAL A 206 -3.98 -1.38 -2.76
C VAL A 206 -3.26 -1.55 -1.43
N GLY A 207 -2.29 -0.69 -1.09
CA GLY A 207 -1.40 -0.89 0.06
C GLY A 207 -1.96 -0.36 1.38
N VAL A 208 -2.78 0.69 1.34
CA VAL A 208 -3.24 1.38 2.56
C VAL A 208 -4.26 0.53 3.32
N ASP A 209 -5.39 0.23 2.70
CA ASP A 209 -6.48 -0.53 3.33
C ASP A 209 -6.08 -1.96 3.68
N THR A 210 -5.29 -2.61 2.81
CA THR A 210 -4.91 -4.00 3.07
C THR A 210 -3.98 -4.14 4.27
N THR A 211 -3.04 -3.20 4.44
CA THR A 211 -2.08 -3.23 5.53
C THR A 211 -2.73 -2.84 6.86
N SER A 212 -3.60 -1.82 6.86
CA SER A 212 -4.32 -1.39 8.08
C SER A 212 -5.23 -2.49 8.61
N VAL A 213 -6.00 -3.16 7.74
CA VAL A 213 -6.91 -4.25 8.12
C VAL A 213 -6.14 -5.49 8.58
N ALA A 214 -5.02 -5.83 7.94
CA ALA A 214 -4.16 -6.93 8.38
C ALA A 214 -3.60 -6.68 9.79
N ALA A 215 -3.12 -5.46 10.06
CA ALA A 215 -2.62 -5.07 11.37
C ALA A 215 -3.73 -5.08 12.43
N ALA A 216 -4.88 -4.46 12.13
CA ALA A 216 -6.05 -4.43 13.01
C ALA A 216 -6.51 -5.84 13.39
N SER A 217 -6.65 -6.71 12.39
CA SER A 217 -7.06 -8.10 12.58
C SER A 217 -6.04 -8.85 13.44
N THR A 218 -4.74 -8.63 13.24
CA THR A 218 -3.70 -9.28 14.02
C THR A 218 -3.75 -8.85 15.49
N ILE A 219 -3.87 -7.55 15.75
CA ILE A 219 -4.00 -6.99 17.10
C ILE A 219 -5.26 -7.53 17.80
N TYR A 220 -6.39 -7.53 17.09
CA TYR A 220 -7.66 -8.05 17.61
C TYR A 220 -7.58 -9.54 17.95
N GLN A 221 -6.97 -10.36 17.08
CA GLN A 221 -6.79 -11.79 17.34
C GLN A 221 -5.85 -12.04 18.53
N LEU A 222 -4.79 -11.25 18.70
CA LEU A 222 -3.91 -11.36 19.86
C LEU A 222 -4.66 -11.01 21.15
N ALA A 223 -5.43 -9.91 21.17
CA ALA A 223 -6.22 -9.50 22.33
C ALA A 223 -7.26 -10.57 22.75
N ARG A 224 -7.83 -11.29 21.78
CA ARG A 224 -8.76 -12.40 22.04
C ARG A 224 -8.10 -13.71 22.46
N ASN A 225 -6.77 -13.81 22.35
CA ASN A 225 -6.02 -15.02 22.65
C ASN A 225 -4.86 -14.71 23.63
N PRO A 226 -5.14 -14.44 24.92
CA PRO A 226 -4.12 -13.98 25.88
C PRO A 226 -2.92 -14.91 26.01
N LEU A 227 -3.12 -16.23 25.96
CA LEU A 227 -2.03 -17.21 26.00
C LEU A 227 -1.09 -17.09 24.79
N LYS A 228 -1.63 -16.74 23.61
CA LYS A 228 -0.85 -16.56 22.39
C LYS A 228 -0.16 -15.21 22.39
N GLN A 229 -0.82 -14.16 22.91
CA GLN A 229 -0.22 -12.84 23.13
C GLN A 229 0.95 -12.92 24.12
N GLU A 230 0.79 -13.63 25.24
CA GLU A 230 1.86 -13.85 26.23
C GLU A 230 3.05 -14.59 25.62
N LYS A 231 2.80 -15.62 24.81
CA LYS A 231 3.88 -16.31 24.08
C LYS A 231 4.62 -15.38 23.13
N LEU A 232 3.91 -14.52 22.41
CA LEU A 232 4.51 -13.51 21.54
C LEU A 232 5.32 -12.49 22.36
N TYR A 233 4.79 -12.02 23.48
CA TYR A 233 5.48 -11.11 24.38
C TYR A 233 6.82 -11.70 24.88
N LYS A 234 6.85 -12.98 25.24
CA LYS A 234 8.09 -13.67 25.64
C LYS A 234 9.13 -13.75 24.51
N GLU A 235 8.70 -14.01 23.27
CA GLU A 235 9.58 -13.95 22.10
C GLU A 235 10.15 -12.53 21.94
N LEU A 236 9.30 -11.51 21.98
CA LEU A 236 9.71 -10.11 21.88
C LEU A 236 10.69 -9.70 22.98
N LYS A 237 10.46 -10.11 24.24
CA LYS A 237 11.38 -9.82 25.36
C LYS A 237 12.72 -10.54 25.27
N THR A 238 12.76 -11.69 24.63
CA THR A 238 14.02 -12.42 24.39
C THR A 238 14.86 -11.72 23.32
N VAL A 239 14.23 -11.21 22.26
CA VAL A 239 14.93 -10.50 21.18
C VAL A 239 15.24 -9.04 21.54
N PHE A 240 14.35 -8.39 22.29
CA PHE A 240 14.43 -6.99 22.72
C PHE A 240 14.37 -6.90 24.26
N PRO A 241 15.46 -7.21 24.97
CA PRO A 241 15.48 -7.20 26.43
C PRO A 241 15.36 -5.79 27.02
N GLN A 242 15.81 -4.78 26.28
CA GLN A 242 15.71 -3.36 26.63
C GLN A 242 14.63 -2.69 25.78
N ASN A 243 13.91 -1.71 26.36
CA ASN A 243 12.82 -1.02 25.65
C ASN A 243 13.32 -0.15 24.48
N GLU A 244 14.61 0.21 24.48
CA GLU A 244 15.26 1.05 23.46
C GLU A 244 16.06 0.22 22.43
N ALA A 245 15.89 -1.11 22.44
CA ALA A 245 16.61 -1.99 21.52
C ALA A 245 16.24 -1.67 20.06
N GLU A 246 17.27 -1.52 19.22
CA GLU A 246 17.11 -1.16 17.81
C GLU A 246 16.33 -2.25 17.05
N ILE A 247 15.23 -1.85 16.40
CA ILE A 247 14.52 -2.73 15.46
C ILE A 247 15.24 -2.65 14.11
N ASN A 248 16.14 -3.60 13.90
CA ASN A 248 16.82 -3.79 12.63
C ASN A 248 16.44 -5.11 11.96
N GLN A 249 16.93 -5.30 10.74
CA GLN A 249 16.58 -6.49 9.95
C GLN A 249 16.98 -7.81 10.64
N TYR A 250 18.12 -7.84 11.33
CA TYR A 250 18.57 -9.06 12.00
C TYR A 250 17.60 -9.43 13.13
N ALA A 251 17.19 -8.45 13.94
CA ALA A 251 16.19 -8.67 14.99
C ALA A 251 14.87 -9.20 14.41
N LEU A 252 14.39 -8.66 13.28
CA LEU A 252 13.17 -9.15 12.62
C LEU A 252 13.29 -10.61 12.11
N GLN A 253 14.50 -11.14 11.89
CA GLN A 253 14.69 -12.55 11.55
C GLN A 253 14.47 -13.47 12.75
N LEU A 254 14.73 -12.98 13.96
CA LEU A 254 14.61 -13.71 15.23
C LEU A 254 13.17 -13.73 15.79
N LEU A 255 12.17 -13.29 15.02
CA LEU A 255 10.76 -13.25 15.41
C LEU A 255 9.88 -14.23 14.60
N PRO A 256 10.16 -15.54 14.62
CA PRO A 256 9.37 -16.53 13.86
C PRO A 256 7.92 -16.63 14.36
N TYR A 257 7.66 -16.48 15.66
CA TYR A 257 6.31 -16.57 16.20
C TYR A 257 5.48 -15.33 15.88
N LEU A 258 6.05 -14.12 15.90
CA LEU A 258 5.38 -12.93 15.36
C LEU A 258 4.93 -13.13 13.90
N LYS A 259 5.83 -13.65 13.05
CA LYS A 259 5.50 -13.98 11.65
C LYS A 259 4.41 -15.04 11.56
N ALA A 260 4.41 -16.02 12.45
CA ALA A 260 3.35 -17.03 12.53
C ALA A 260 2.00 -16.42 12.94
N CYS A 261 1.97 -15.49 13.89
CA CYS A 261 0.75 -14.78 14.31
C CYS A 261 0.13 -13.98 13.15
N VAL A 262 0.95 -13.25 12.37
CA VAL A 262 0.47 -12.52 11.18
C VAL A 262 -0.06 -13.51 10.13
N LYS A 263 0.69 -14.57 9.82
CA LYS A 263 0.27 -15.59 8.85
C LYS A 263 -1.04 -16.29 9.27
N GLU A 264 -1.16 -16.65 10.54
CA GLU A 264 -2.34 -17.33 11.07
C GLU A 264 -3.57 -16.41 11.09
N THR A 265 -3.36 -15.14 11.41
CA THR A 265 -4.41 -14.13 11.28
C THR A 265 -4.88 -14.03 9.83
N LEU A 266 -3.97 -13.93 8.86
CA LEU A 266 -4.33 -13.84 7.44
C LEU A 266 -4.93 -15.15 6.88
N ARG A 267 -4.63 -16.30 7.50
CA ARG A 267 -5.27 -17.58 7.17
C ARG A 267 -6.74 -17.61 7.61
N MET A 268 -7.04 -17.06 8.78
CA MET A 268 -8.38 -17.06 9.37
C MET A 268 -9.23 -15.86 8.93
N TYR A 269 -8.60 -14.71 8.74
CA TYR A 269 -9.19 -13.42 8.40
C TYR A 269 -8.42 -12.81 7.22
N PRO A 270 -8.54 -13.41 6.03
CA PRO A 270 -7.88 -12.88 4.85
C PRO A 270 -8.47 -11.51 4.50
N VAL A 271 -7.59 -10.54 4.24
CA VAL A 271 -7.98 -9.19 3.77
C VAL A 271 -8.62 -9.28 2.38
N VAL A 272 -8.08 -10.14 1.53
CA VAL A 272 -8.59 -10.40 0.18
C VAL A 272 -9.22 -11.78 0.16
N ILE A 273 -10.53 -11.83 -0.08
CA ILE A 273 -11.33 -13.06 0.05
C ILE A 273 -10.98 -14.15 -0.98
N ALA A 274 -10.50 -13.79 -2.17
CA ALA A 274 -10.09 -14.73 -3.20
C ALA A 274 -9.27 -14.05 -4.32
N ASN A 275 -8.55 -14.86 -5.09
CA ASN A 275 -7.83 -14.46 -6.29
C ASN A 275 -8.56 -14.94 -7.55
N GLY A 276 -8.85 -14.02 -8.48
CA GLY A 276 -9.43 -14.36 -9.79
C GLY A 276 -8.37 -14.61 -10.87
N ARG A 277 -8.59 -15.62 -11.73
CA ARG A 277 -7.82 -15.84 -12.97
C ARG A 277 -8.74 -16.22 -14.12
N SER A 278 -8.55 -15.62 -15.30
CA SER A 278 -9.20 -16.07 -16.54
C SER A 278 -8.27 -17.03 -17.28
N LEU A 279 -8.73 -18.25 -17.53
CA LEU A 279 -7.93 -19.29 -18.16
C LEU A 279 -7.52 -18.90 -19.58
N GLN A 280 -6.24 -19.05 -19.90
CA GLN A 280 -5.69 -18.76 -21.24
C GLN A 280 -5.70 -19.99 -22.18
N SER A 281 -5.90 -21.17 -21.61
CA SER A 281 -6.05 -22.46 -22.28
C SER A 281 -6.99 -23.34 -21.46
N ASP A 282 -7.53 -24.39 -22.07
CA ASP A 282 -8.27 -25.43 -21.34
C ASP A 282 -7.36 -26.03 -20.25
N ALA A 283 -7.95 -26.38 -19.10
CA ALA A 283 -7.22 -26.92 -17.95
C ALA A 283 -8.06 -27.95 -17.20
N VAL A 284 -7.41 -28.95 -16.60
CA VAL A 284 -8.07 -29.91 -15.71
C VAL A 284 -7.84 -29.50 -14.26
N ILE A 285 -8.92 -29.23 -13.53
CA ILE A 285 -8.88 -28.90 -12.09
C ILE A 285 -9.83 -29.84 -11.37
N ASN A 286 -9.34 -30.56 -10.36
CA ASN A 286 -10.12 -31.56 -9.61
C ASN A 286 -10.86 -32.56 -10.51
N ASN A 287 -10.20 -33.03 -11.59
CA ASN A 287 -10.76 -33.92 -12.62
C ASN A 287 -11.90 -33.34 -13.48
N TYR A 288 -12.14 -32.03 -13.42
CA TYR A 288 -13.04 -31.33 -14.33
C TYR A 288 -12.24 -30.62 -15.42
N CYS A 289 -12.63 -30.82 -16.68
CA CYS A 289 -12.10 -30.04 -17.80
C CYS A 289 -12.78 -28.67 -17.82
N ILE A 290 -11.99 -27.63 -17.57
CA ILE A 290 -12.44 -26.23 -17.56
C ILE A 290 -11.95 -25.55 -18.84
N PRO A 291 -12.86 -25.06 -19.70
CA PRO A 291 -12.49 -24.41 -20.95
C PRO A 291 -11.73 -23.08 -20.77
N LYS A 292 -10.96 -22.71 -21.79
CA LYS A 292 -10.37 -21.38 -21.96
C LYS A 292 -11.42 -20.29 -21.80
N GLY A 293 -11.03 -19.19 -21.15
CA GLY A 293 -11.87 -18.01 -20.93
C GLY A 293 -12.69 -18.04 -19.65
N VAL A 294 -12.91 -19.22 -19.06
CA VAL A 294 -13.57 -19.34 -17.75
C VAL A 294 -12.74 -18.61 -16.67
N VAL A 295 -13.42 -17.86 -15.82
CA VAL A 295 -12.82 -17.21 -14.66
C VAL A 295 -12.93 -18.14 -13.47
N ILE A 296 -11.77 -18.55 -12.94
CA ILE A 296 -11.66 -19.32 -11.70
C ILE A 296 -11.31 -18.39 -10.55
N SER A 297 -11.78 -18.74 -9.35
CA SER A 297 -11.48 -18.05 -8.10
C SER A 297 -10.90 -19.05 -7.10
N TYR A 298 -9.80 -18.69 -6.43
CA TYR A 298 -9.11 -19.55 -5.45
C TYR A 298 -8.50 -18.74 -4.29
#